data_AF-A0A091H534-F1
#
_entry.id   AF-A0A091H534-F1
#
_cell.length_a   1.000
_cell.length_b   1.000
_cell.length_c   1.000
_cell.angle_alpha   90.00
_cell.angle_beta   90.00
_cell.angle_gamma   90.00
#
_symmetry.space_group_name_H-M   'P 1'
#
loop_
_entity.id
_entity.type
_entity.pdbx_description
1 polymer ?
#
loop_
_entity_poly.entity_id
_entity_poly.type
_entity_poly.pdbx_seq_one_letter_code
_entity_poly.pdbx_strand_id
1 'polypeptide(L)' 'CTSGRWGRGCENTCVCNNSDGSCDPVTGSCFCEPGFTGKHCE' A
#
# COMPACT_ATOMS: atom_id res chain seq x y z
N CYS A 1 5.61 3.26 -9.31
CA CYS A 1 5.59 1.80 -9.49
C CYS A 1 4.20 1.38 -9.91
N THR A 2 4.05 0.26 -10.64
CA THR A 2 2.72 -0.28 -10.97
C THR A 2 1.94 -0.60 -9.69
N SER A 3 0.61 -0.53 -9.75
CA SER A 3 -0.29 -0.85 -8.64
C SER A 3 0.16 -2.13 -7.92
N GLY A 4 0.35 -2.06 -6.61
CA GLY A 4 0.85 -3.18 -5.81
C GLY A 4 2.36 -3.18 -5.53
N ARG A 5 3.14 -2.16 -5.93
CA ARG A 5 4.58 -2.05 -5.61
C ARG A 5 4.99 -0.64 -5.20
N TRP A 6 6.06 -0.52 -4.41
CA TRP A 6 6.61 0.75 -3.93
C TRP A 6 8.12 0.72 -3.66
N GLY A 7 8.68 1.89 -3.38
CA GLY A 7 10.09 2.07 -3.05
C GLY A 7 11.01 2.18 -4.28
N ARG A 8 12.31 2.35 -4.03
CA ARG A 8 13.30 2.58 -5.09
C ARG A 8 13.39 1.34 -5.98
N GLY A 9 13.00 1.46 -7.23
CA GLY A 9 12.99 0.34 -8.19
C GLY A 9 11.80 -0.61 -8.08
N CYS A 10 10.76 -0.29 -7.29
CA CYS A 10 9.57 -1.13 -7.15
C CYS A 10 9.84 -2.54 -6.58
N GLU A 11 10.91 -2.67 -5.80
CA GLU A 11 11.30 -3.93 -5.18
C GLU A 11 10.39 -4.33 -4.01
N ASN A 12 9.70 -3.36 -3.40
CA ASN A 12 8.75 -3.65 -2.33
C ASN A 12 7.35 -3.84 -2.90
N THR A 13 6.61 -4.80 -2.34
CA THR A 13 5.21 -5.06 -2.67
C THR A 13 4.31 -4.34 -1.66
N CYS A 14 3.19 -3.79 -2.13
CA CYS A 14 2.15 -3.26 -1.26
C CYS A 14 1.49 -4.43 -0.51
N VAL A 15 1.45 -4.36 0.82
CA VAL A 15 0.79 -5.37 1.66
C VAL A 15 -0.37 -4.69 2.35
N CYS A 16 -1.51 -4.61 1.69
CA CYS A 16 -2.66 -3.86 2.15
C CYS A 16 -3.89 -4.77 2.05
N ASN A 17 -4.57 -5.06 3.17
CA ASN A 17 -5.72 -5.96 3.21
C ASN A 17 -6.99 -5.25 2.74
N ASN A 18 -7.44 -4.24 3.48
CA ASN A 18 -8.67 -3.51 3.20
C ASN A 18 -8.38 -2.26 2.34
N SER A 19 -7.86 -2.52 1.15
CA SER A 19 -7.56 -1.51 0.13
C SER A 19 -7.78 -2.10 -1.26
N ASP A 20 -7.71 -1.28 -2.30
CA ASP A 20 -7.73 -1.73 -3.71
C ASP A 20 -6.44 -2.47 -4.14
N GLY A 21 -5.54 -2.77 -3.20
CA GLY A 21 -4.22 -3.36 -3.46
C GLY A 21 -3.19 -2.35 -3.92
N SER A 22 -3.53 -1.06 -3.97
CA SER A 22 -2.60 0.02 -4.24
C SER A 22 -2.08 0.65 -2.95
N CYS A 23 -0.83 1.08 -3.00
CA CYS A 23 -0.18 1.83 -1.93
C CYS A 23 0.65 2.94 -2.55
N ASP A 24 1.00 3.91 -1.71
CA ASP A 24 1.82 5.04 -2.12
C ASP A 24 3.16 4.51 -2.69
N PRO A 25 3.51 4.83 -3.94
CA PRO A 25 4.68 4.25 -4.59
C PRO A 25 6.01 4.74 -4.01
N VAL A 26 5.99 5.80 -3.19
CA VAL A 26 7.18 6.40 -2.58
C VAL A 26 7.39 5.85 -1.17
N THR A 27 6.33 5.81 -0.37
CA THR A 27 6.37 5.47 1.06
C THR A 27 5.89 4.06 1.37
N GLY A 28 5.11 3.44 0.47
CA GLY A 28 4.46 2.16 0.69
C GLY A 28 3.22 2.22 1.58
N SER A 29 2.77 3.42 1.94
CA SER A 29 1.58 3.58 2.78
C SER A 29 0.31 3.17 2.04
N CYS A 30 -0.47 2.29 2.66
CA CYS A 30 -1.73 1.84 2.12
C CYS A 30 -2.78 2.95 2.17
N PHE A 31 -3.61 3.03 1.13
CA PHE A 31 -4.82 3.86 1.15
C PHE A 31 -5.97 3.04 1.73
N CYS A 32 -6.16 3.16 3.03
CA CYS A 32 -7.18 2.39 3.75
C CYS A 32 -8.58 2.94 3.51
N GLU A 33 -9.56 2.05 3.43
CA GLU A 33 -10.96 2.45 3.48
C GLU A 33 -11.30 3.11 4.84
N PRO A 34 -12.32 3.98 4.88
CA PRO A 34 -12.72 4.66 6.11
C PRO A 34 -13.09 3.64 7.19
N GLY A 35 -12.37 3.69 8.32
CA GLY A 35 -12.58 2.76 9.45
C GLY A 35 -11.47 1.72 9.62
N PHE A 36 -10.60 1.55 8.62
CA PHE A 36 -9.41 0.72 8.73
C PHE A 36 -8.19 1.55 9.09
N THR A 37 -7.33 0.99 9.93
CA THR A 37 -6.14 1.68 10.43
C THR A 37 -4.93 0.76 10.41
N GLY A 38 -3.79 1.20 10.92
CA GLY A 38 -2.57 0.39 10.92
C GLY A 38 -1.85 0.39 9.57
N LYS A 39 -0.71 -0.30 9.54
CA LYS A 39 0.25 -0.20 8.42
C LYS A 39 -0.26 -0.88 7.14
N HIS A 40 -1.16 -1.84 7.30
CA HIS A 40 -1.70 -2.68 6.23
C HIS A 40 -3.22 -2.59 6.11
N CYS A 41 -3.85 -1.56 6.71
CA CYS A 41 -5.30 -1.43 6.80
C CYS A 41 -5.94 -2.67 7.45
N GLU A 42 -5.53 -2.94 8.69
CA GLU A 42 -6.10 -4.01 9.52
C GLU A 42 -7.49 -3.65 10.03
#